data_AF-A0A183TSX1-F1
#
_entry.id   AF-A0A183TSX1-F1
#
_cell.length_a   1.000
_cell.length_b   1.000
_cell.length_c   1.000
_cell.angle_alpha   90.00
_cell.angle_beta   90.00
_cell.angle_gamma   90.00
#
_symmetry.space_group_name_H-M   'P 1'
#
loop_
_entity.id
_entity.type
_entity.pdbx_description
1 polymer ?
#
loop_
_entity_poly.entity_id
_entity_poly.type
_entity_poly.pdbx_seq_one_letter_code
_entity_poly.pdbx_strand_id
1 'polypeptide(L)'
;MVITKWVAKESVVVTDEWNAYSRLPKEGFKHLTVNHSKNFVNPQTGMHTNSIEDYWSRLKRKMSETGPHSGRAIWAHLDEAQNRLWYGLKCDNLSQALGTFVSHIANVYPLKPKENAQVVKTTKENKVKSMMDKVQANIS
;
A
#
# COMPACT_ATOMS: atom_id res chain seq x y z
N MET A 1 3.71 -20.54 2.81
CA MET A 1 2.40 -20.19 2.22
C MET A 1 2.29 -18.66 2.19
N VAL A 2 1.54 -18.04 1.28
CA VAL A 2 1.44 -16.57 1.25
C VAL A 2 0.91 -16.02 2.59
N ILE A 3 -0.07 -16.69 3.18
CA ILE A 3 -0.68 -16.29 4.45
C ILE A 3 0.35 -16.23 5.59
N THR A 4 1.21 -17.25 5.75
CA THR A 4 2.21 -17.29 6.82
C THR A 4 3.29 -16.20 6.71
N LYS A 5 3.47 -15.61 5.52
CA LYS A 5 4.45 -14.54 5.28
C LYS A 5 3.91 -13.15 5.63
N TRP A 6 2.61 -12.93 5.45
CA TRP A 6 2.01 -11.59 5.48
C TRP A 6 0.97 -11.40 6.60
N VAL A 7 0.47 -12.48 7.19
CA VAL A 7 -0.52 -12.44 8.26
C VAL A 7 0.14 -12.79 9.58
N ALA A 8 -0.13 -12.00 10.62
CA ALA A 8 0.39 -12.25 11.96
C ALA A 8 -0.14 -13.60 12.50
N LYS A 9 0.72 -14.33 13.23
CA LYS A 9 0.30 -15.56 13.92
C LYS A 9 -0.85 -15.27 14.90
N GLU A 10 -1.66 -16.29 15.20
CA GLU A 10 -2.87 -16.19 16.04
C GLU A 10 -4.02 -15.36 15.46
N SER A 11 -3.87 -14.82 14.23
CA SER A 11 -4.95 -14.12 13.54
C SER A 11 -6.10 -15.06 13.20
N VAL A 12 -7.31 -14.48 13.15
CA VAL A 12 -8.49 -15.16 12.61
C VAL A 12 -8.48 -15.04 11.09
N VAL A 13 -8.48 -16.18 10.41
CA VAL A 13 -8.49 -16.26 8.95
C VAL A 13 -9.82 -16.89 8.53
N VAL A 14 -10.59 -16.16 7.72
CA VAL A 14 -11.85 -16.64 7.16
C VAL A 14 -11.68 -16.92 5.68
N THR A 15 -11.87 -18.17 5.25
CA THR A 15 -11.74 -18.58 3.84
C THR A 15 -12.88 -19.50 3.43
N ASP A 16 -12.94 -19.79 2.13
CA ASP A 16 -13.67 -20.96 1.63
C ASP A 16 -13.05 -22.28 2.15
N GLU A 17 -13.72 -23.40 1.87
CA GLU A 17 -13.27 -24.75 2.24
C GLU A 17 -12.23 -25.34 1.28
N TRP A 18 -11.39 -24.51 0.65
CA TRP A 18 -10.35 -25.04 -0.22
C TRP A 18 -9.29 -25.84 0.58
N ASN A 19 -8.98 -27.05 0.12
CA ASN A 19 -8.12 -27.99 0.83
C ASN A 19 -6.71 -27.44 1.15
N ALA A 20 -6.20 -26.48 0.36
CA ALA A 20 -4.91 -25.84 0.61
C ALA A 20 -4.86 -25.04 1.94
N TYR A 21 -6.02 -24.65 2.46
CA TYR A 21 -6.18 -23.91 3.73
C TYR A 21 -6.35 -24.82 4.95
N SER A 22 -6.54 -26.14 4.77
CA SER A 22 -6.70 -27.10 5.88
C SER A 22 -5.52 -27.14 6.87
N ARG A 23 -4.34 -26.67 6.44
CA ARG A 23 -3.14 -26.56 7.28
C ARG A 23 -3.09 -25.30 8.15
N LEU A 24 -3.96 -24.31 7.94
CA LEU A 24 -3.96 -23.05 8.70
C LEU A 24 -4.02 -23.25 10.23
N PRO A 25 -4.86 -24.16 10.77
CA PRO A 25 -4.85 -24.46 12.20
C PRO A 25 -3.50 -24.97 12.70
N LYS A 26 -2.81 -25.80 11.91
CA LYS A 26 -1.49 -26.36 12.26
C LYS A 26 -0.38 -25.31 12.24
N GLU A 27 -0.58 -24.23 11.49
CA GLU A 27 0.35 -23.10 11.36
C GLU A 27 0.12 -22.01 12.42
N GLY A 28 -0.84 -22.21 13.34
CA GLY A 28 -1.14 -21.27 14.43
C GLY A 28 -2.16 -20.18 14.06
N PHE A 29 -3.06 -20.44 13.11
CA PHE A 29 -4.16 -19.53 12.77
C PHE A 29 -5.51 -20.06 13.27
N LYS A 30 -6.38 -19.14 13.70
CA LYS A 30 -7.78 -19.45 13.97
C LYS A 30 -8.53 -19.47 12.65
N HIS A 31 -8.71 -20.66 12.08
CA HIS A 31 -9.33 -20.83 10.76
C HIS A 31 -10.84 -21.00 10.89
N LEU A 32 -11.60 -20.10 10.27
CA LEU A 32 -13.04 -20.21 10.08
C LEU A 32 -13.35 -20.44 8.60
N THR A 33 -14.28 -21.33 8.31
CA THR A 33 -14.63 -21.68 6.93
C THR A 33 -16.07 -21.28 6.58
N VAL A 34 -16.27 -20.97 5.30
CA VAL A 34 -17.59 -20.79 4.71
C VAL A 34 -17.78 -21.85 3.63
N ASN A 35 -18.81 -22.68 3.79
CA ASN A 35 -19.17 -23.69 2.80
C ASN A 35 -20.14 -23.11 1.77
N HIS A 36 -19.61 -22.62 0.65
CA HIS A 36 -20.41 -22.02 -0.43
C HIS A 36 -21.36 -22.99 -1.15
N SER A 37 -21.19 -24.30 -0.99
CA SER A 37 -22.15 -25.28 -1.54
C SER A 37 -23.42 -25.41 -0.70
N LYS A 38 -23.36 -24.98 0.57
CA LYS A 38 -24.45 -25.13 1.54
C LYS A 38 -25.03 -23.79 1.98
N ASN A 39 -24.18 -22.82 2.31
CA ASN A 39 -24.61 -21.55 2.88
C ASN A 39 -23.70 -20.39 2.43
N PHE A 40 -24.29 -19.21 2.20
CA PHE A 40 -23.53 -17.98 1.91
C PHE A 40 -22.97 -17.29 3.16
N VAL A 41 -23.53 -17.64 4.32
CA VAL A 41 -23.08 -17.20 5.65
C VAL A 41 -22.96 -18.47 6.48
N ASN A 42 -21.86 -18.63 7.20
CA ASN A 42 -21.73 -19.76 8.11
C ASN A 42 -22.78 -19.62 9.24
N PRO A 43 -23.72 -20.56 9.39
CA PRO A 43 -24.83 -20.42 10.34
C PRO A 43 -24.39 -20.53 11.80
N GLN A 44 -23.23 -21.15 12.08
CA GLN A 44 -22.71 -21.31 13.44
C GLN A 44 -21.88 -20.11 13.89
N THR A 45 -21.12 -19.51 12.97
CA THR A 45 -20.18 -18.43 13.29
C THR A 45 -20.64 -17.05 12.82
N GLY A 46 -21.64 -16.98 11.93
CA GLY A 46 -22.09 -15.75 11.28
C GLY A 46 -21.11 -15.18 10.25
N MET A 47 -19.98 -15.85 10.00
CA MET A 47 -18.94 -15.34 9.10
C MET A 47 -19.28 -15.56 7.62
N HIS A 48 -18.85 -14.62 6.78
CA HIS A 48 -19.02 -14.68 5.32
C HIS A 48 -17.82 -14.06 4.59
N THR A 49 -17.64 -14.43 3.32
CA THR A 49 -16.62 -13.85 2.42
C THR A 49 -17.21 -12.86 1.42
N ASN A 50 -18.52 -12.61 1.47
CA ASN A 50 -19.23 -11.76 0.52
C ASN A 50 -18.62 -10.34 0.35
N SER A 51 -18.15 -9.72 1.43
CA SER A 51 -17.56 -8.37 1.36
C SER A 51 -16.28 -8.35 0.52
N ILE A 52 -15.42 -9.36 0.65
CA ILE A 52 -14.20 -9.42 -0.14
C ILE A 52 -14.51 -9.82 -1.59
N GLU A 53 -15.50 -10.68 -1.81
CA GLU A 53 -15.97 -11.04 -3.16
C GLU A 53 -16.57 -9.86 -3.92
N ASP A 54 -17.44 -9.06 -3.28
CA ASP A 54 -17.99 -7.84 -3.86
C ASP A 54 -16.89 -6.82 -4.17
N TYR A 55 -15.94 -6.65 -3.26
CA TYR A 55 -14.78 -5.80 -3.49
C TYR A 55 -13.99 -6.23 -4.73
N TRP A 56 -13.67 -7.52 -4.88
CA TRP A 56 -12.99 -8.04 -6.07
C TRP A 56 -13.81 -7.86 -7.34
N SER A 57 -15.14 -8.00 -7.26
CA SER A 57 -16.03 -7.73 -8.40
C SER A 57 -15.91 -6.28 -8.87
N ARG A 58 -15.97 -5.32 -7.94
CA ARG A 58 -15.81 -3.90 -8.23
C ARG A 58 -14.42 -3.57 -8.80
N LEU A 59 -13.37 -4.15 -8.24
CA LEU A 59 -11.99 -3.95 -8.71
C LEU A 59 -11.79 -4.49 -10.13
N LYS A 60 -12.27 -5.71 -10.41
CA LYS A 60 -12.20 -6.31 -11.76
C LYS A 60 -12.95 -5.47 -12.78
N ARG A 61 -14.16 -4.98 -12.43
CA ARG A 61 -14.92 -4.07 -13.29
C ARG A 61 -14.11 -2.81 -13.60
N LYS A 62 -13.51 -2.19 -12.57
CA LYS A 62 -12.71 -0.98 -12.75
C LYS A 62 -11.50 -1.20 -13.66
N MET A 63 -10.81 -2.33 -13.51
CA MET A 63 -9.68 -2.69 -14.37
C MET A 63 -10.12 -2.92 -15.83
N SER A 64 -11.30 -3.51 -16.04
CA SER A 64 -11.83 -3.75 -17.39
C SER A 64 -12.29 -2.48 -18.13
N GLU A 65 -12.70 -1.43 -17.41
CA GLU A 65 -13.10 -0.14 -18.00
C GLU A 65 -11.97 0.52 -18.80
N THR A 66 -10.71 0.30 -18.41
CA THR A 66 -9.53 0.93 -19.01
C THR A 66 -8.91 0.08 -20.13
N GLY A 67 -9.53 -1.05 -20.49
CA GLY A 67 -9.03 -1.98 -21.52
C GLY A 67 -8.00 -3.00 -21.01
N PRO A 68 -7.43 -3.82 -21.91
CA PRO A 68 -6.46 -4.85 -21.55
C PRO A 68 -5.12 -4.25 -21.13
N HIS A 69 -4.66 -4.62 -19.93
CA HIS A 69 -3.39 -4.19 -19.37
C HIS A 69 -2.33 -5.28 -19.54
N SER A 70 -1.09 -4.91 -19.86
CA SER A 70 0.03 -5.86 -19.94
C SER A 70 1.27 -5.36 -19.20
N GLY A 71 2.09 -6.31 -18.73
CA GLY A 71 3.35 -6.01 -18.05
C GLY A 71 3.18 -5.18 -16.77
N ARG A 72 4.08 -4.21 -16.56
CA ARG A 72 4.10 -3.37 -15.35
C ARG A 72 2.88 -2.46 -15.20
N ALA A 73 2.14 -2.19 -16.28
CA ALA A 73 0.97 -1.33 -16.24
C ALA A 73 -0.16 -1.92 -15.38
N ILE A 74 -0.29 -3.25 -15.32
CA ILE A 74 -1.31 -3.93 -14.52
C ILE A 74 -1.26 -3.48 -13.06
N TRP A 75 -0.06 -3.41 -12.46
CA TRP A 75 0.10 -3.04 -11.06
C TRP A 75 -0.24 -1.57 -10.81
N ALA A 76 0.19 -0.67 -11.70
CA ALA A 76 -0.15 0.75 -11.59
C ALA A 76 -1.67 1.00 -11.71
N HIS A 77 -2.34 0.29 -12.63
CA HIS A 77 -3.79 0.37 -12.78
C HIS A 77 -4.54 -0.26 -11.60
N LEU A 78 -4.03 -1.36 -11.05
CA LEU A 78 -4.57 -1.97 -9.84
C LEU A 78 -4.49 -1.00 -8.67
N ASP A 79 -3.32 -0.40 -8.43
CA ASP A 79 -3.09 0.55 -7.34
C ASP A 79 -4.01 1.78 -7.47
N GLU A 80 -4.14 2.31 -8.68
CA GLU A 80 -5.04 3.44 -8.96
C GLU A 80 -6.50 3.07 -8.67
N ALA A 81 -6.95 1.92 -9.18
CA ALA A 81 -8.32 1.45 -9.00
C ALA A 81 -8.64 1.17 -7.52
N GLN A 82 -7.69 0.58 -6.79
CA GLN A 82 -7.81 0.36 -5.35
C GLN A 82 -7.92 1.69 -4.58
N ASN A 83 -7.04 2.66 -4.88
CA ASN A 83 -7.10 3.98 -4.27
C ASN A 83 -8.45 4.66 -4.52
N ARG A 84 -9.01 4.55 -5.74
CA ARG A 84 -10.35 5.07 -6.03
C ARG A 84 -11.44 4.41 -5.22
N LEU A 85 -11.40 3.08 -5.08
CA LEU A 85 -12.40 2.33 -4.34
C LEU A 85 -12.34 2.60 -2.83
N TRP A 86 -11.15 2.79 -2.27
CA TRP A 86 -10.95 2.97 -0.82
C TRP A 86 -11.20 4.40 -0.37
N TYR A 87 -10.82 5.39 -1.18
CA TYR A 87 -10.85 6.80 -0.79
C TYR A 87 -11.92 7.61 -1.54
N GLY A 88 -12.73 6.97 -2.38
CA GLY A 88 -13.82 7.64 -3.10
C GLY A 88 -13.32 8.75 -4.03
N LEU A 89 -12.17 8.55 -4.69
CA LEU A 89 -11.59 9.52 -5.60
C LEU A 89 -12.53 9.81 -6.77
N LYS A 90 -13.04 11.03 -6.83
CA LYS A 90 -13.92 11.54 -7.89
C LYS A 90 -13.21 12.68 -8.62
N CYS A 91 -13.64 12.97 -9.84
CA CYS A 91 -13.05 14.08 -10.61
C CYS A 91 -13.34 15.46 -10.01
N ASP A 92 -14.38 15.58 -9.17
CA ASP A 92 -14.76 16.80 -8.46
C ASP A 92 -13.86 17.12 -7.24
N ASN A 93 -13.07 16.15 -6.75
CA ASN A 93 -12.22 16.30 -5.55
C ASN A 93 -10.74 15.97 -5.79
N LEU A 94 -10.30 15.96 -7.06
CA LEU A 94 -8.98 15.48 -7.46
C LEU A 94 -7.82 16.11 -6.70
N SER A 95 -7.88 17.42 -6.40
CA SER A 95 -6.82 18.12 -5.67
C SER A 95 -6.70 17.64 -4.22
N GLN A 96 -7.83 17.52 -3.52
CA GLN A 96 -7.87 17.00 -2.14
C GLN A 96 -7.43 15.54 -2.11
N ALA A 97 -7.85 14.76 -3.10
CA ALA A 97 -7.55 13.35 -3.13
C ALA A 97 -6.09 13.04 -3.51
N LEU A 98 -5.47 13.86 -4.37
CA LEU A 98 -4.02 13.82 -4.59
C LEU A 98 -3.27 14.16 -3.30
N GLY A 99 -3.74 15.15 -2.53
CA GLY A 99 -3.20 15.48 -1.21
C GLY A 99 -3.24 14.28 -0.25
N THR A 100 -4.37 13.59 -0.16
CA THR A 100 -4.53 12.38 0.66
C THR A 100 -3.63 11.24 0.18
N PHE A 101 -3.51 11.03 -1.14
CA PHE A 101 -2.66 9.98 -1.69
C PHE A 101 -1.18 10.21 -1.36
N VAL A 102 -0.68 11.43 -1.56
CA VAL A 102 0.71 11.78 -1.25
C VAL A 102 0.99 11.69 0.25
N SER A 103 0.04 12.07 1.11
CA SER A 103 0.21 11.94 2.57
C SER A 103 0.31 10.48 3.00
N HIS A 104 -0.50 9.59 2.42
CA HIS A 104 -0.40 8.16 2.67
C HIS A 104 0.93 7.57 2.21
N ILE A 105 1.42 7.94 1.02
CA ILE A 105 2.74 7.50 0.57
C ILE A 105 3.84 7.98 1.52
N ALA A 106 3.78 9.23 1.97
CA ALA A 106 4.77 9.77 2.92
C ALA A 106 4.75 9.04 4.27
N ASN A 107 3.57 8.63 4.75
CA ASN A 107 3.43 7.86 5.97
C ASN A 107 3.93 6.42 5.83
N VAL A 108 3.65 5.77 4.71
CA VAL A 108 4.09 4.38 4.44
C VAL A 108 5.59 4.32 4.15
N TYR A 109 6.13 5.35 3.49
CA TYR A 109 7.54 5.47 3.10
C TYR A 109 8.15 6.74 3.68
N PRO A 110 8.38 6.79 5.01
CA PRO A 110 9.02 7.94 5.63
C PRO A 110 10.43 8.10 5.05
N LEU A 111 10.70 9.24 4.43
CA LEU A 111 12.04 9.55 3.94
C LEU A 111 12.98 9.61 5.15
N LYS A 112 13.96 8.71 5.19
CA LYS A 112 15.06 8.81 6.16
C LYS A 112 15.70 10.19 5.99
N PRO A 113 15.91 10.95 7.07
CA PRO A 113 16.64 12.20 6.97
C PRO A 113 17.98 11.92 6.31
N LYS A 114 18.28 12.62 5.21
CA LYS A 114 19.61 12.55 4.60
C LYS A 114 20.60 13.11 5.62
N GLU A 115 21.38 12.25 6.26
CA GLU A 115 22.49 12.62 7.16
C GLU A 115 23.43 13.67 6.54
N ASN A 116 23.44 13.77 5.21
CA ASN A 116 24.30 14.67 4.44
C ASN A 116 23.69 16.06 4.18
N ALA A 117 22.46 16.35 4.59
CA ALA A 117 21.83 17.65 4.30
C ALA A 117 22.45 18.81 5.09
N GLN A 118 22.98 18.56 6.29
CA GLN A 118 23.71 19.56 7.06
C GLN A 118 25.14 19.71 6.55
N VAL A 119 25.85 18.59 6.29
CA VAL A 119 27.24 18.59 5.78
C VAL A 119 27.38 19.34 4.46
N VAL A 120 26.41 19.22 3.55
CA VAL A 120 26.43 19.94 2.26
C VAL A 120 26.22 21.46 2.44
N LYS A 121 25.46 21.90 3.45
CA LYS A 121 25.29 23.33 3.76
C LYS A 121 26.58 23.90 4.35
N THR A 122 27.18 23.24 5.34
CA THR A 122 28.45 23.69 5.95
C THR A 122 29.59 23.71 4.94
N THR A 123 29.64 22.74 4.02
CA THR A 123 30.69 22.71 2.97
C THR A 123 30.55 23.86 1.98
N LYS A 124 29.32 24.26 1.63
CA LYS A 124 29.09 25.43 0.76
C LYS A 124 29.43 26.74 1.46
N GLU A 125 29.04 26.90 2.72
CA GLU A 125 29.34 28.09 3.52
C GLU A 125 30.84 28.27 3.74
N ASN A 126 31.57 27.19 4.06
CA ASN A 126 33.02 27.23 4.24
C ASN A 126 33.76 27.56 2.93
N LYS A 127 33.25 27.09 1.78
CA LYS A 127 33.83 27.39 0.47
C LYS A 127 33.64 28.85 0.07
N VAL A 128 32.47 29.43 0.38
CA VAL A 128 32.19 30.85 0.15
C VAL A 128 33.07 31.72 1.06
N LYS A 129 33.21 31.37 2.34
CA LYS A 129 34.07 32.11 3.27
C LYS A 129 35.54 32.13 2.83
N SER A 130 36.06 30.97 2.41
CA SER A 130 37.42 30.86 1.86
C SER A 130 37.63 31.69 0.58
N MET A 131 36.61 31.86 -0.26
CA MET A 131 36.70 32.74 -1.42
C MET A 131 36.74 34.22 -1.01
N MET A 132 35.94 34.64 -0.03
CA MET A 132 35.91 36.02 0.45
C MET A 132 37.22 36.41 1.14
N ASP A 133 37.80 35.52 1.95
CA ASP A 133 39.09 35.77 2.63
C ASP A 133 40.25 35.94 1.62
N LYS A 134 40.23 35.19 0.51
CA LYS A 134 41.21 35.34 -0.58
C LYS A 134 41.04 36.64 -1.38
N VAL A 135 39.81 37.13 -1.51
CA VAL A 135 39.54 38.43 -2.14
C VAL A 135 40.06 39.55 -1.25
N GLN A 136 39.84 39.46 0.06
CA GLN A 136 40.32 40.47 1.04
C GLN A 136 41.86 40.56 1.08
N ALA A 137 42.56 39.43 0.96
CA ALA A 137 44.03 39.37 0.99
C ALA A 137 44.72 39.95 -0.26
N ASN A 138 43.99 40.13 -1.38
CA ASN A 138 44.52 40.72 -2.62
C ASN A 138 44.25 42.23 -2.72
N ILE A 139 43.62 42.83 -1.70
CA ILE A 139 43.25 44.26 -1.66
C ILE A 139 44.10 45.04 -0.62
N SER A 140 45.01 44.36 0.10
CA SER A 140 46.06 44.97 0.95
C SER A 140 47.41 44.89 0.26
#